data_AF-A0A927FDJ4-F1
#
_entry.id   AF-A0A927FDJ4-F1
#
_cell.length_a   1.000
_cell.length_b   1.000
_cell.length_c   1.000
_cell.angle_alpha   90.00
_cell.angle_beta   90.00
_cell.angle_gamma   90.00
#
_symmetry.space_group_name_H-M   'P 1'
#
loop_
_entity.id
_entity.type
_entity.pdbx_description
1 polymer ?
#
loop_
_entity_poly.entity_id
_entity_poly.type
_entity_poly.pdbx_seq_one_letter_code
_entity_poly.pdbx_strand_id
1 'polypeptide(L)'
;MALRIDEQVIRGEIDNCERGRVVGRIWLVGWSDPVVLDLAGNCWRDLAGRKLEFVNPEPKGAVHQALKAEQKGKVGDITASRKVKVPDVPMEEIGEYYAAKKPFPWHWGNSLYLEWFSVLNGRVVIESANFQLNIVGEVAWEMSEKEEESQRLANEQAMVGFMDTLADAVESAEGEEDNDWDASPMSEEEADRMLHRNDILTDRINARLERESIDCDYDRIIKEEIERLSGETKEPNIEWMEEAMDVGEEELSLNMEVFGVEEHALSERARELTLQLFKAKREGQWVPDGAHEEHPAAYLVESVAKAGVKLSGALDDVDWPPCLDNCAMIIARLKRARVYLDDALTALESCREQQLIDFGSIGVVAVEVIDIAKEADSIIEELRARLKEGW
;
A
#
# COMPACT_ATOMS: atom_id res chain seq x y z
N MET A 1 3.01 1.69 2.42
CA MET A 1 3.51 2.97 2.96
C MET A 1 2.70 4.14 2.41
N ALA A 2 2.67 5.28 3.09
CA ALA A 2 1.99 6.48 2.62
C ALA A 2 2.84 7.72 2.91
N LEU A 3 2.90 8.64 1.94
CA LEU A 3 3.59 9.92 2.09
C LEU A 3 2.74 10.86 2.96
N ARG A 4 3.18 11.16 4.18
CA ARG A 4 2.47 12.06 5.09
C ARG A 4 3.07 13.46 5.05
N ILE A 5 2.23 14.45 4.74
CA ILE A 5 2.68 15.84 4.53
C ILE A 5 1.93 16.87 5.39
N ASP A 6 1.19 16.42 6.41
CA ASP A 6 0.31 17.26 7.22
C ASP A 6 1.06 18.37 7.99
N GLU A 7 2.25 18.09 8.53
CA GLU A 7 3.01 19.08 9.30
C GLU A 7 3.49 20.27 8.44
N GLN A 8 3.85 20.01 7.18
CA GLN A 8 4.40 21.00 6.25
C GLN A 8 3.33 21.89 5.62
N VAL A 9 2.05 21.53 5.72
CA VAL A 9 0.95 22.33 5.18
C VAL A 9 0.92 23.68 5.88
N ILE A 10 0.96 24.76 5.10
CA ILE A 10 0.64 26.12 5.54
C ILE A 10 -0.87 26.35 5.43
N ARG A 11 -1.42 26.02 4.27
CA ARG A 11 -2.85 26.12 3.94
C ARG A 11 -3.17 25.30 2.71
N GLY A 12 -4.44 25.02 2.47
CA GLY A 12 -4.88 24.43 1.23
C GLY A 12 -6.32 24.76 0.88
N GLU A 13 -6.68 24.43 -0.35
CA GLU A 13 -8.04 24.43 -0.84
C GLU A 13 -8.33 23.10 -1.57
N ILE A 14 -9.52 22.56 -1.35
CA ILE A 14 -10.06 21.39 -2.02
C ILE A 14 -11.42 21.77 -2.58
N ASP A 15 -11.67 21.47 -3.85
CA ASP A 15 -12.90 21.79 -4.55
C ASP A 15 -13.44 20.51 -5.20
N ASN A 16 -14.64 20.11 -4.77
CA ASN A 16 -15.39 19.01 -5.36
C ASN A 16 -16.77 19.50 -5.86
N CYS A 17 -16.86 20.75 -6.32
CA CYS A 17 -18.10 21.31 -6.89
C CYS A 17 -18.49 20.65 -8.23
N GLU A 18 -17.56 19.95 -8.89
CA GLU A 18 -17.81 19.12 -10.06
C GLU A 18 -17.91 17.64 -9.65
N ARG A 19 -18.94 16.93 -10.12
CA ARG A 19 -19.10 15.50 -9.83
C ARG A 19 -18.02 14.69 -10.54
N GLY A 20 -17.41 13.77 -9.80
CA GLY A 20 -16.37 12.86 -10.28
C GLY A 20 -14.98 13.49 -10.40
N ARG A 21 -14.80 14.74 -9.95
CA ARG A 21 -13.51 15.42 -9.99
C ARG A 21 -13.26 16.23 -8.72
N VAL A 22 -12.07 16.08 -8.16
CA VAL A 22 -11.57 16.89 -7.05
C VAL A 22 -10.34 17.65 -7.52
N VAL A 23 -10.39 18.98 -7.45
CA VAL A 23 -9.23 19.84 -7.73
C VAL A 23 -8.81 20.56 -6.46
N GLY A 24 -7.53 20.93 -6.36
CA GLY A 24 -7.04 21.55 -5.15
C GLY A 24 -5.69 22.21 -5.29
N ARG A 25 -5.35 23.04 -4.31
CA ARG A 25 -4.03 23.67 -4.18
C ARG A 25 -3.60 23.61 -2.73
N ILE A 26 -2.38 23.17 -2.47
CA ILE A 26 -1.81 23.02 -1.13
C ILE A 26 -0.48 23.76 -1.09
N TRP A 27 -0.36 24.71 -0.16
CA TRP A 27 0.87 25.47 0.05
C TRP A 27 1.65 24.84 1.19
N LEU A 28 2.91 24.51 0.93
CA LEU A 28 3.80 23.84 1.86
C LEU A 28 4.95 24.76 2.29
N VAL A 29 5.48 24.51 3.48
CA VAL A 29 6.70 25.16 3.96
C VAL A 29 7.86 24.89 2.99
N GLY A 30 8.55 25.97 2.59
CA GLY A 30 9.72 25.91 1.72
C GLY A 30 9.43 25.80 0.22
N TRP A 31 8.17 25.73 -0.20
CA TRP A 31 7.77 25.74 -1.60
C TRP A 31 7.32 27.14 -2.05
N SER A 32 7.77 27.60 -3.23
CA SER A 32 7.30 28.86 -3.84
C SER A 32 5.89 28.73 -4.40
N ASP A 33 5.63 27.60 -5.05
CA ASP A 33 4.40 27.30 -5.76
C ASP A 33 3.61 26.20 -5.03
N PRO A 34 2.27 26.22 -5.08
CA PRO A 34 1.48 25.20 -4.44
C PRO A 34 1.60 23.86 -5.16
N VAL A 35 1.41 22.79 -4.39
CA VAL A 35 1.05 21.48 -4.94
C VAL A 35 -0.36 21.58 -5.51
N VAL A 36 -0.54 21.17 -6.78
CA VAL A 36 -1.81 21.26 -7.50
C VAL A 36 -2.39 19.86 -7.65
N LEU A 37 -3.65 19.69 -7.22
CA LEU A 37 -4.39 18.44 -7.33
C LEU A 37 -5.36 18.48 -8.51
N ASP A 38 -5.39 17.41 -9.29
CA ASP A 38 -6.44 17.10 -10.28
C ASP A 38 -6.74 15.59 -10.22
N LEU A 39 -7.77 15.24 -9.45
CA LEU A 39 -8.05 13.87 -9.05
C LEU A 39 -9.42 13.40 -9.56
N ALA A 40 -9.46 12.17 -10.05
CA ALA A 40 -10.70 11.48 -10.42
C ALA A 40 -11.37 10.88 -9.19
N GLY A 41 -12.65 11.19 -8.97
CA GLY A 41 -13.45 10.74 -7.83
C GLY A 41 -14.12 11.89 -7.08
N ASN A 42 -14.65 11.61 -5.90
CA ASN A 42 -15.37 12.59 -5.09
C ASN A 42 -14.93 12.54 -3.63
N CYS A 43 -15.08 13.67 -2.93
CA CYS A 43 -15.00 13.71 -1.48
C CYS A 43 -16.19 12.99 -0.84
N TRP A 44 -16.08 12.66 0.44
CA TRP A 44 -17.18 12.15 1.25
C TRP A 44 -18.33 13.16 1.38
N ARG A 45 -19.51 12.70 1.81
CA ARG A 45 -20.76 13.49 1.82
C ARG A 45 -20.63 14.87 2.47
N ASP A 46 -19.78 15.01 3.48
CA ASP A 46 -19.55 16.26 4.19
C ASP A 46 -18.83 17.33 3.34
N LEU A 47 -18.06 16.93 2.34
CA LEU A 47 -17.32 17.81 1.42
C LEU A 47 -17.77 17.70 -0.04
N ALA A 48 -18.56 16.70 -0.39
CA ALA A 48 -19.13 16.52 -1.72
C ALA A 48 -19.88 17.78 -2.18
N GLY A 49 -19.59 18.26 -3.40
CA GLY A 49 -20.21 19.46 -3.95
C GLY A 49 -19.85 20.77 -3.26
N ARG A 50 -18.78 20.79 -2.46
CA ARG A 50 -18.34 21.97 -1.70
C ARG A 50 -16.90 22.30 -2.03
N LYS A 51 -16.55 23.56 -1.76
CA LYS A 51 -15.16 24.01 -1.69
C LYS A 51 -14.76 24.18 -0.23
N LEU A 52 -13.67 23.54 0.16
CA LEU A 52 -13.04 23.65 1.47
C LEU A 52 -11.76 24.47 1.36
N GLU A 53 -11.59 25.41 2.28
CA GLU A 53 -10.31 26.05 2.58
C GLU A 53 -9.87 25.63 3.98
N PHE A 54 -8.57 25.39 4.16
CA PHE A 54 -8.02 25.04 5.46
C PHE A 54 -6.66 25.69 5.70
N VAL A 55 -6.37 25.98 6.96
CA VAL A 55 -5.12 26.62 7.40
C VAL A 55 -4.55 25.85 8.58
N ASN A 56 -3.24 25.58 8.51
CA ASN A 56 -2.49 25.06 9.64
C ASN A 56 -2.04 26.23 10.53
N PRO A 57 -2.43 26.28 11.82
CA PRO A 57 -1.99 27.34 12.71
C PRO A 57 -0.48 27.28 13.04
N GLU A 58 0.13 26.09 12.96
CA GLU A 58 1.52 25.85 13.36
C GLU A 58 2.27 25.01 12.29
N PRO A 59 2.48 25.55 11.08
CA PRO A 59 3.19 24.84 10.02
C PRO A 59 4.66 24.67 10.38
N LYS A 60 5.17 23.45 10.22
CA LYS A 60 6.54 23.08 10.57
C LYS A 60 7.08 21.99 9.63
N GLY A 61 8.38 21.78 9.66
CA GLY A 61 9.06 20.83 8.78
C GLY A 61 9.80 21.49 7.61
N ALA A 62 10.49 20.67 6.84
CA ALA A 62 11.30 21.06 5.69
C ALA A 62 10.63 20.63 4.37
N VAL A 63 11.21 21.08 3.26
CA VAL A 63 10.78 20.70 1.90
C VAL A 63 10.81 19.18 1.75
N HIS A 64 9.68 18.58 1.37
CA HIS A 64 9.63 17.16 1.06
C HIS A 64 10.19 16.92 -0.35
N GLN A 65 11.44 16.47 -0.48
CA GLN A 65 12.13 16.36 -1.78
C GLN A 65 11.45 15.37 -2.74
N ALA A 66 10.86 14.30 -2.23
CA ALA A 66 10.17 13.30 -3.05
C ALA A 66 8.81 13.77 -3.63
N LEU A 67 8.14 14.76 -3.02
CA LEU A 67 6.80 15.19 -3.45
C LEU A 67 6.88 15.98 -4.75
N LYS A 68 6.06 15.65 -5.75
CA LYS A 68 5.95 16.40 -7.00
C LYS A 68 4.88 17.50 -6.90
N ALA A 69 5.07 18.60 -7.62
CA ALA A 69 4.16 19.74 -7.60
C ALA A 69 2.77 19.39 -8.16
N GLU A 70 2.72 18.62 -9.24
CA GLU A 70 1.46 18.21 -9.88
C GLU A 70 1.05 16.83 -9.38
N GLN A 71 -0.17 16.73 -8.87
CA GLN A 71 -0.76 15.50 -8.36
C GLN A 71 -1.97 15.14 -9.22
N LYS A 72 -1.79 14.14 -10.07
CA LYS A 72 -2.85 13.53 -10.87
C LYS A 72 -3.06 12.10 -10.41
N GLY A 73 -4.31 11.65 -10.36
CA GLY A 73 -4.63 10.29 -9.99
C GLY A 73 -6.05 10.12 -9.46
N LYS A 74 -6.22 9.21 -8.51
CA LYS A 74 -7.54 8.86 -7.95
C LYS A 74 -7.70 9.37 -6.53
N VAL A 75 -8.92 9.80 -6.20
CA VAL A 75 -9.32 10.12 -4.84
C VAL A 75 -9.34 8.84 -4.00
N GLY A 76 -8.69 8.88 -2.83
CA GLY A 76 -8.90 7.92 -1.74
C GLY A 76 -9.94 8.51 -0.78
N ASP A 77 -9.71 8.47 0.52
CA ASP A 77 -10.64 9.11 1.45
C ASP A 77 -10.38 10.63 1.60
N ILE A 78 -11.38 11.46 1.29
CA ILE A 78 -11.35 12.91 1.53
C ILE A 78 -12.57 13.35 2.35
N THR A 79 -12.37 13.67 3.64
CA THR A 79 -13.44 14.08 4.58
C THR A 79 -12.91 15.05 5.64
N ALA A 80 -13.77 15.93 6.15
CA ALA A 80 -13.55 16.79 7.30
C ALA A 80 -14.19 16.26 8.60
N SER A 81 -14.80 15.07 8.55
CA SER A 81 -15.62 14.52 9.63
C SER A 81 -15.08 13.20 10.24
N ARG A 82 -13.84 12.82 9.91
CA ARG A 82 -13.18 11.63 10.47
C ARG A 82 -12.99 11.79 11.98
N LYS A 83 -13.58 10.88 12.76
CA LYS A 83 -13.53 10.90 14.22
C LYS A 83 -12.19 10.38 14.73
N VAL A 84 -11.49 11.20 15.51
CA VAL A 84 -10.21 10.86 16.13
C VAL A 84 -10.21 11.22 17.60
N LYS A 85 -9.33 10.57 18.39
CA LYS A 85 -9.09 10.93 19.79
C LYS A 85 -8.07 12.07 19.82
N VAL A 86 -8.50 13.24 20.28
CA VAL A 86 -7.65 14.42 20.43
C VAL A 86 -7.21 14.51 21.89
N PRO A 87 -5.89 14.50 22.17
CA PRO A 87 -5.38 14.72 23.52
C PRO A 87 -5.80 16.10 24.04
N ASP A 88 -6.23 16.17 25.31
CA ASP A 88 -6.51 17.45 26.00
C ASP A 88 -5.25 18.07 26.61
N VAL A 89 -4.11 17.41 26.44
CA VAL A 89 -2.80 17.81 26.97
C VAL A 89 -1.87 18.24 25.82
N PRO A 90 -0.95 19.20 26.05
CA PRO A 90 0.05 19.58 25.07
C PRO A 90 0.87 18.37 24.60
N MET A 91 1.22 18.35 23.31
CA MET A 91 1.99 17.24 22.70
C MET A 91 3.31 16.96 23.45
N GLU A 92 3.92 18.00 23.99
CA GLU A 92 5.16 17.97 24.77
C GLU A 92 5.02 17.15 26.07
N GLU A 93 3.82 17.11 26.65
CA GLU A 93 3.53 16.42 27.91
C GLU A 93 3.08 14.96 27.68
N ILE A 94 2.70 14.59 26.45
CA ILE A 94 2.23 13.24 26.10
C ILE A 94 3.30 12.18 26.44
N GLY A 95 4.57 12.48 26.16
CA GLY A 95 5.70 11.59 26.48
C GLY A 95 5.80 11.25 27.97
N GLU A 96 5.49 12.21 28.84
CA GLU A 96 5.49 12.01 30.30
C GLU A 96 4.35 11.11 30.76
N TYR A 97 3.17 11.21 30.15
CA TYR A 97 2.02 10.34 30.43
C TYR A 97 2.28 8.90 29.98
N TYR A 98 2.89 8.71 28.80
CA TYR A 98 3.31 7.39 28.31
C TYR A 98 4.37 6.78 29.23
N ALA A 99 5.42 7.53 29.58
CA ALA A 99 6.48 7.07 30.48
C ALA A 99 5.93 6.71 31.88
N ALA A 100 4.95 7.48 32.37
CA ALA A 100 4.29 7.25 33.65
C ALA A 100 3.15 6.20 33.59
N LYS A 101 2.82 5.65 32.41
CA LYS A 101 1.67 4.76 32.16
C LYS A 101 0.35 5.30 32.73
N LYS A 102 0.17 6.62 32.68
CA LYS A 102 -1.06 7.28 33.16
C LYS A 102 -2.03 7.46 31.99
N PRO A 103 -3.34 7.21 32.19
CA PRO A 103 -4.33 7.63 31.22
C PRO A 103 -4.30 9.16 31.12
N PHE A 104 -4.09 9.70 29.92
CA PHE A 104 -4.22 11.12 29.66
C PHE A 104 -5.64 11.45 29.22
N PRO A 105 -6.16 12.64 29.57
CA PRO A 105 -7.48 13.08 29.14
C PRO A 105 -7.51 13.33 27.62
N TRP A 106 -8.61 12.95 26.99
CA TRP A 106 -8.84 13.10 25.56
C TRP A 106 -10.34 13.29 25.29
N HIS A 107 -10.65 13.91 24.16
CA HIS A 107 -12.01 14.01 23.65
C HIS A 107 -12.10 13.54 22.20
N TRP A 108 -13.32 13.27 21.73
CA TRP A 108 -13.58 12.97 20.32
C TRP A 108 -13.62 14.26 19.52
N GLY A 109 -12.68 14.40 18.58
CA GLY A 109 -12.62 15.50 17.63
C GLY A 109 -12.93 15.05 16.20
N ASN A 110 -13.23 16.01 15.33
CA ASN A 110 -13.18 15.80 13.89
C ASN A 110 -11.77 16.10 13.39
N SER A 111 -11.29 15.32 12.44
CA SER A 111 -10.07 15.57 11.69
C SER A 111 -10.37 15.77 10.22
N LEU A 112 -9.61 16.66 9.60
CA LEU A 112 -9.47 16.68 8.16
C LEU A 112 -8.58 15.50 7.76
N TYR A 113 -9.12 14.62 6.92
CA TYR A 113 -8.41 13.51 6.31
C TYR A 113 -8.49 13.66 4.80
N LEU A 114 -7.34 13.86 4.15
CA LEU A 114 -7.20 13.88 2.70
C LEU A 114 -6.28 12.74 2.30
N GLU A 115 -6.76 11.88 1.42
CA GLU A 115 -5.98 10.81 0.84
C GLU A 115 -6.23 10.72 -0.66
N TRP A 116 -5.15 10.55 -1.40
CA TRP A 116 -5.21 10.30 -2.82
C TRP A 116 -4.07 9.40 -3.26
N PHE A 117 -4.27 8.77 -4.41
CA PHE A 117 -3.31 7.92 -5.07
C PHE A 117 -2.80 8.67 -6.29
N SER A 118 -1.61 9.24 -6.14
CA SER A 118 -0.90 9.97 -7.17
C SER A 118 -0.18 9.01 -8.10
N VAL A 119 -0.23 9.30 -9.40
CA VAL A 119 0.55 8.56 -10.40
C VAL A 119 2.06 8.71 -10.16
N LEU A 120 2.51 9.89 -9.72
CA LEU A 120 3.94 10.18 -9.56
C LEU A 120 4.48 9.94 -8.15
N ASN A 121 3.60 9.92 -7.14
CA ASN A 121 4.02 9.84 -5.74
C ASN A 121 3.36 8.69 -4.95
N GLY A 122 2.53 7.88 -5.59
CA GLY A 122 1.78 6.83 -4.90
C GLY A 122 0.77 7.41 -3.90
N ARG A 123 0.56 6.71 -2.78
CA ARG A 123 -0.40 7.13 -1.75
C ARG A 123 0.12 8.31 -0.94
N VAL A 124 -0.61 9.43 -0.95
CA VAL A 124 -0.32 10.63 -0.16
C VAL A 124 -1.46 10.89 0.83
N VAL A 125 -1.11 11.28 2.06
CA VAL A 125 -2.06 11.48 3.16
C VAL A 125 -1.79 12.80 3.89
N ILE A 126 -2.87 13.52 4.19
CA ILE A 126 -2.90 14.62 5.16
C ILE A 126 -3.96 14.28 6.19
N GLU A 127 -3.58 14.23 7.46
CA GLU A 127 -4.51 13.98 8.56
C GLU A 127 -4.23 14.96 9.70
N SER A 128 -5.18 15.82 10.05
CA SER A 128 -5.01 16.75 11.15
C SER A 128 -6.34 17.15 11.79
N ALA A 129 -6.37 17.17 13.13
CA ALA A 129 -7.46 17.72 13.92
C ALA A 129 -7.27 19.21 14.27
N ASN A 130 -6.10 19.78 13.97
CA ASN A 130 -5.73 21.14 14.40
C ASN A 130 -5.93 22.19 13.30
N PHE A 131 -6.27 21.78 12.08
CA PHE A 131 -6.50 22.71 10.98
C PHE A 131 -7.78 23.51 11.18
N GLN A 132 -7.71 24.79 10.85
CA GLN A 132 -8.88 25.66 10.81
C GLN A 132 -9.58 25.48 9.46
N LEU A 133 -10.81 24.98 9.48
CA LEU A 133 -11.57 24.62 8.28
C LEU A 133 -12.63 25.68 7.96
N ASN A 134 -12.78 26.01 6.68
CA ASN A 134 -13.77 26.96 6.18
C ASN A 134 -14.41 26.42 4.90
N ILE A 135 -15.72 26.21 4.90
CA ILE A 135 -16.46 25.85 3.68
C ILE A 135 -16.83 27.15 2.96
N VAL A 136 -16.43 27.26 1.70
CA VAL A 136 -16.58 28.47 0.89
C VAL A 136 -17.61 28.24 -0.21
N GLY A 137 -18.50 29.23 -0.37
CA GLY A 137 -19.50 29.23 -1.42
C GLY A 137 -20.77 28.43 -1.10
N GLU A 138 -21.58 28.23 -2.13
CA GLU A 138 -22.80 27.44 -2.05
C GLU A 138 -22.53 25.99 -2.44
N VAL A 139 -23.37 25.07 -1.95
CA VAL A 139 -23.29 23.65 -2.29
C VAL A 139 -23.71 23.47 -3.75
N ALA A 140 -22.78 23.03 -4.60
CA ALA A 140 -23.03 22.81 -6.02
C ALA A 140 -23.86 21.53 -6.27
N TRP A 141 -23.68 20.50 -5.44
CA TRP A 141 -24.43 19.26 -5.50
C TRP A 141 -24.37 18.50 -4.17
N GLU A 142 -25.29 17.55 -3.96
CA GLU A 142 -25.28 16.67 -2.79
C GLU A 142 -25.12 15.21 -3.21
N MET A 143 -24.36 14.48 -2.39
CA MET A 143 -24.09 13.07 -2.56
C MET A 143 -25.21 12.23 -1.94
N SER A 144 -25.89 11.43 -2.77
CA SER A 144 -26.85 10.43 -2.31
C SER A 144 -26.17 9.24 -1.62
N GLU A 145 -26.93 8.43 -0.89
CA GLU A 145 -26.42 7.19 -0.26
C GLU A 145 -25.84 6.20 -1.27
N LYS A 146 -26.47 6.07 -2.44
CA LYS A 146 -25.98 5.20 -3.51
C LYS A 146 -24.65 5.68 -4.09
N GLU A 147 -24.49 6.99 -4.26
CA GLU A 147 -23.24 7.58 -4.74
C GLU A 147 -22.12 7.47 -3.71
N GLU A 148 -22.45 7.62 -2.42
CA GLU A 148 -21.50 7.41 -1.33
C GLU A 148 -21.01 5.95 -1.29
N GLU A 149 -21.90 4.97 -1.48
CA GLU A 149 -21.51 3.57 -1.59
C GLU A 149 -20.63 3.29 -2.83
N SER A 150 -20.95 3.93 -3.96
CA SER A 150 -20.16 3.80 -5.19
C SER A 150 -18.77 4.42 -5.02
N GLN A 151 -18.68 5.60 -4.39
CA GLN A 151 -17.42 6.28 -4.12
C GLN A 151 -16.56 5.47 -3.15
N ARG A 152 -17.16 4.89 -2.12
CA ARG A 152 -16.48 4.01 -1.17
C ARG A 152 -15.83 2.82 -1.87
N LEU A 153 -16.57 2.15 -2.76
CA LEU A 153 -16.03 1.02 -3.53
C LEU A 153 -14.88 1.48 -4.45
N ALA A 154 -15.01 2.66 -5.07
CA ALA A 154 -13.96 3.23 -5.91
C ALA A 154 -12.68 3.54 -5.10
N ASN A 155 -12.81 4.04 -3.86
CA ASN A 155 -11.68 4.27 -2.97
C ASN A 155 -10.98 2.95 -2.59
N GLU A 156 -11.75 1.90 -2.29
CA GLU A 156 -11.22 0.56 -2.00
C GLU A 156 -10.45 -0.01 -3.20
N GLN A 157 -11.00 0.12 -4.41
CA GLN A 157 -10.32 -0.29 -5.64
C GLN A 157 -9.05 0.51 -5.91
N ALA A 158 -9.04 1.81 -5.59
CA ALA A 158 -7.84 2.64 -5.75
C ALA A 158 -6.71 2.21 -4.79
N MET A 159 -7.05 1.77 -3.58
CA MET A 159 -6.08 1.19 -2.64
C MET A 159 -5.52 -0.14 -3.15
N VAL A 160 -6.38 -1.04 -3.65
CA VAL A 160 -5.94 -2.32 -4.20
C VAL A 160 -5.02 -2.10 -5.41
N GLY A 161 -5.42 -1.28 -6.38
CA GLY A 161 -4.57 -0.98 -7.53
C GLY A 161 -3.23 -0.33 -7.17
N PHE A 162 -3.18 0.49 -6.10
CA PHE A 162 -1.90 1.00 -5.59
C PHE A 162 -1.01 -0.10 -5.00
N MET A 163 -1.60 -1.08 -4.31
CA MET A 163 -0.85 -2.23 -3.78
C MET A 163 -0.34 -3.14 -4.90
N ASP A 164 -1.12 -3.31 -5.97
CA ASP A 164 -0.72 -4.05 -7.17
C ASP A 164 0.46 -3.34 -7.86
N THR A 165 0.37 -2.03 -8.12
CA THR A 165 1.49 -1.25 -8.70
C THR A 165 2.76 -1.28 -7.83
N LEU A 166 2.61 -1.28 -6.50
CA LEU A 166 3.76 -1.45 -5.59
C LEU A 166 4.38 -2.85 -5.70
N ALA A 167 3.58 -3.88 -5.99
CA ALA A 167 4.07 -5.21 -6.26
C ALA A 167 4.84 -5.25 -7.58
N ASP A 168 4.23 -4.74 -8.65
CA ASP A 168 4.82 -4.71 -10.00
C ASP A 168 6.14 -3.94 -10.03
N ALA A 169 6.21 -2.81 -9.32
CA ALA A 169 7.42 -2.00 -9.24
C ALA A 169 8.55 -2.71 -8.47
N VAL A 170 8.20 -3.50 -7.45
CA VAL A 170 9.18 -4.36 -6.77
C VAL A 170 9.66 -5.44 -7.73
N GLU A 171 8.82 -5.95 -8.63
CA GLU A 171 9.12 -7.07 -9.53
C GLU A 171 9.79 -6.69 -10.84
N SER A 172 9.52 -5.52 -11.38
CA SER A 172 10.20 -4.99 -12.56
C SER A 172 11.64 -4.59 -12.22
N ALA A 173 11.88 -4.18 -10.98
CA ALA A 173 13.23 -4.08 -10.43
C ALA A 173 13.94 -5.45 -10.30
N GLU A 174 13.20 -6.56 -10.44
CA GLU A 174 13.72 -7.93 -10.48
C GLU A 174 13.94 -8.48 -11.91
N GLY A 175 13.59 -7.72 -12.96
CA GLY A 175 13.34 -8.25 -14.31
C GLY A 175 14.42 -8.09 -15.38
N GLU A 176 15.57 -7.47 -15.12
CA GLU A 176 16.66 -7.40 -16.11
C GLU A 176 17.69 -8.52 -15.86
N GLU A 177 17.39 -9.71 -16.37
CA GLU A 177 18.38 -10.78 -16.50
C GLU A 177 19.29 -10.52 -17.71
N ASP A 178 20.53 -10.16 -17.42
CA ASP A 178 21.63 -10.22 -18.38
C ASP A 178 21.82 -11.69 -18.78
N ASN A 179 21.34 -12.03 -19.99
CA ASN A 179 21.36 -13.40 -20.52
C ASN A 179 22.81 -13.87 -20.75
N ASP A 180 23.41 -14.52 -19.74
CA ASP A 180 24.56 -15.40 -19.96
C ASP A 180 24.04 -16.75 -20.47
N TRP A 181 24.10 -16.94 -21.79
CA TRP A 181 23.57 -18.08 -22.55
C TRP A 181 24.14 -19.47 -22.15
N ASP A 182 24.97 -19.55 -21.11
CA ASP A 182 25.64 -20.76 -20.59
C ASP A 182 25.32 -21.04 -19.10
N ALA A 183 24.47 -20.24 -18.45
CA ALA A 183 24.03 -20.48 -17.08
C ALA A 183 22.94 -21.57 -17.01
N SER A 184 23.02 -22.46 -16.03
CA SER A 184 21.91 -23.38 -15.76
C SER A 184 20.73 -22.60 -15.16
N PRO A 185 19.47 -22.98 -15.46
CA PRO A 185 18.30 -22.33 -14.87
C PRO A 185 18.43 -22.26 -13.35
N MET A 186 18.06 -21.12 -12.77
CA MET A 186 18.13 -20.89 -11.33
C MET A 186 17.41 -22.01 -10.57
N SER A 187 18.00 -22.48 -9.48
CA SER A 187 17.33 -23.45 -8.60
C SER A 187 16.35 -22.79 -7.64
N GLU A 188 15.34 -23.53 -7.18
CA GLU A 188 14.38 -23.06 -6.17
C GLU A 188 15.09 -22.58 -4.87
N GLU A 189 16.17 -23.24 -4.46
CA GLU A 189 16.95 -22.85 -3.29
C GLU A 189 17.70 -21.52 -3.49
N GLU A 190 18.12 -21.22 -4.72
CA GLU A 190 18.75 -19.95 -5.08
C GLU A 190 17.72 -18.82 -5.10
N ALA A 191 16.56 -19.04 -5.71
CA ALA A 191 15.46 -18.07 -5.72
C ALA A 191 14.98 -17.75 -4.29
N ASP A 192 14.79 -18.76 -3.43
CA ASP A 192 14.44 -18.57 -2.02
C ASP A 192 15.48 -17.72 -1.27
N ARG A 193 16.78 -18.01 -1.47
CA ARG A 193 17.88 -17.25 -0.83
C ARG A 193 17.90 -15.81 -1.30
N MET A 194 17.72 -15.59 -2.61
CA MET A 194 17.71 -14.26 -3.23
C MET A 194 16.57 -13.42 -2.65
N LEU A 195 15.34 -13.93 -2.65
CA LEU A 195 14.22 -13.17 -2.11
C LEU A 195 14.35 -12.95 -0.59
N HIS A 196 14.87 -13.93 0.17
CA HIS A 196 15.10 -13.75 1.61
C HIS A 196 16.14 -12.65 1.90
N ARG A 197 17.19 -12.58 1.07
CA ARG A 197 18.19 -11.51 1.11
C ARG A 197 17.56 -10.14 0.82
N ASN A 198 16.65 -10.07 -0.15
CA ASN A 198 15.91 -8.83 -0.48
C ASN A 198 15.02 -8.37 0.67
N ASP A 199 14.34 -9.28 1.36
CA ASP A 199 13.52 -8.92 2.52
C ASP A 199 14.38 -8.31 3.65
N ILE A 200 15.51 -8.96 3.97
CA ILE A 200 16.46 -8.45 4.98
C ILE A 200 16.96 -7.05 4.59
N LEU A 201 17.27 -6.85 3.32
CA LEU A 201 17.74 -5.57 2.81
C LEU A 201 16.65 -4.50 2.93
N THR A 202 15.43 -4.81 2.48
CA THR A 202 14.27 -3.92 2.54
C THR A 202 13.95 -3.52 3.98
N ASP A 203 13.97 -4.46 4.92
CA ASP A 203 13.77 -4.20 6.34
C ASP A 203 14.86 -3.30 6.92
N ARG A 204 16.13 -3.50 6.53
CA ARG A 204 17.26 -2.66 6.97
C ARG A 204 17.16 -1.25 6.43
N ILE A 205 16.80 -1.10 5.15
CA ILE A 205 16.56 0.20 4.51
C ILE A 205 15.43 0.92 5.25
N ASN A 206 14.27 0.28 5.41
CA ASN A 206 13.12 0.86 6.11
C ASN A 206 13.47 1.27 7.55
N ALA A 207 14.14 0.40 8.30
CA ALA A 207 14.57 0.71 9.67
C ALA A 207 15.64 1.82 9.74
N ARG A 208 16.39 2.08 8.66
CA ARG A 208 17.30 3.24 8.58
C ARG A 208 16.56 4.50 8.19
N LEU A 209 15.63 4.44 7.25
CA LEU A 209 14.77 5.56 6.88
C LEU A 209 13.91 6.05 8.05
N GLU A 210 13.52 5.16 8.95
CA GLU A 210 12.81 5.55 10.18
C GLU A 210 13.71 6.21 11.24
N ARG A 211 15.02 5.88 11.23
CA ARG A 211 16.00 6.41 12.19
C ARG A 211 16.70 7.68 11.71
N GLU A 212 16.99 7.74 10.41
CA GLU A 212 17.57 8.90 9.75
C GLU A 212 16.43 9.85 9.36
N SER A 213 16.60 11.15 9.59
CA SER A 213 15.54 12.13 9.33
C SER A 213 15.11 12.14 7.85
N ILE A 214 13.95 12.74 7.55
CA ILE A 214 13.27 12.83 6.23
C ILE A 214 14.17 13.39 5.09
N ASP A 215 15.32 13.98 5.42
CA ASP A 215 16.30 14.56 4.49
C ASP A 215 17.45 13.59 4.13
N CYS A 216 17.27 12.29 4.36
CA CYS A 216 18.28 11.30 4.03
C CYS A 216 18.33 11.03 2.52
N ASP A 217 19.56 10.99 2.01
CA ASP A 217 19.88 10.54 0.65
C ASP A 217 19.53 9.05 0.54
N TYR A 218 18.36 8.79 -0.06
CA TYR A 218 17.77 7.46 -0.20
C TYR A 218 18.72 6.52 -0.96
N ASP A 219 19.33 7.02 -2.04
CA ASP A 219 20.25 6.26 -2.89
C ASP A 219 21.52 5.91 -2.13
N ARG A 220 22.00 6.82 -1.27
CA ARG A 220 23.12 6.54 -0.37
C ARG A 220 22.77 5.44 0.63
N ILE A 221 21.60 5.48 1.27
CA ILE A 221 21.18 4.46 2.26
C ILE A 221 21.12 3.09 1.59
N ILE A 222 20.53 3.00 0.41
CA ILE A 222 20.41 1.75 -0.34
C ILE A 222 21.80 1.21 -0.67
N LYS A 223 22.67 2.00 -1.31
CA LYS A 223 24.04 1.58 -1.66
C LYS A 223 24.82 1.10 -0.44
N GLU A 224 24.74 1.83 0.67
CA GLU A 224 25.41 1.45 1.92
C GLU A 224 24.86 0.15 2.53
N GLU A 225 23.55 -0.09 2.49
CA GLU A 225 22.98 -1.34 3.00
C GLU A 225 23.25 -2.54 2.09
N ILE A 226 23.28 -2.32 0.77
CA ILE A 226 23.71 -3.31 -0.22
C ILE A 226 25.15 -3.75 0.05
N GLU A 227 26.08 -2.78 0.13
CA GLU A 227 27.50 -3.04 0.41
C GLU A 227 27.69 -3.72 1.77
N ARG A 228 26.91 -3.33 2.78
CA ARG A 228 26.98 -3.97 4.11
C ARG A 228 26.50 -5.41 4.07
N LEU A 229 25.36 -5.67 3.43
CA LEU A 229 24.79 -7.01 3.35
C LEU A 229 25.65 -7.95 2.49
N SER A 230 26.25 -7.47 1.40
CA SER A 230 27.21 -8.25 0.59
C SER A 230 28.50 -8.57 1.36
N GLY A 231 29.02 -7.61 2.13
CA GLY A 231 30.17 -7.83 3.01
C GLY A 231 29.92 -8.85 4.12
N GLU A 232 28.71 -8.91 4.67
CA GLU A 232 28.31 -9.85 5.73
C GLU A 232 28.11 -11.28 5.23
N THR A 233 27.44 -11.46 4.09
CA THR A 233 27.14 -12.80 3.55
C THR A 233 28.26 -13.36 2.69
N LYS A 234 29.22 -12.54 2.24
CA LYS A 234 30.25 -12.87 1.23
C LYS A 234 29.67 -13.34 -0.09
N GLU A 235 28.43 -12.98 -0.37
CA GLU A 235 27.80 -13.20 -1.66
C GLU A 235 28.11 -12.00 -2.57
N PRO A 236 28.36 -12.24 -3.88
CA PRO A 236 28.64 -11.16 -4.81
C PRO A 236 27.49 -10.14 -4.83
N ASN A 237 27.83 -8.88 -5.08
CA ASN A 237 26.83 -7.86 -5.34
C ASN A 237 26.11 -8.27 -6.61
N ILE A 238 24.80 -8.43 -6.56
CA ILE A 238 24.03 -8.76 -7.74
C ILE A 238 23.84 -7.40 -8.45
N GLU A 239 24.29 -7.28 -9.70
CA GLU A 239 24.34 -6.02 -10.49
C GLU A 239 22.95 -5.47 -10.87
N TRP A 240 21.95 -6.34 -11.02
CA TRP A 240 20.52 -6.02 -11.27
C TRP A 240 19.92 -4.87 -10.43
N MET A 241 20.41 -4.61 -9.22
CA MET A 241 19.85 -3.62 -8.31
C MET A 241 20.46 -2.23 -8.48
N GLU A 242 21.68 -2.13 -9.04
CA GLU A 242 22.24 -0.85 -9.49
C GLU A 242 21.60 -0.43 -10.83
N GLU A 243 21.28 -1.39 -11.71
CA GLU A 243 20.56 -1.17 -12.98
C GLU A 243 19.07 -0.86 -12.79
N ALA A 244 18.36 -1.59 -11.92
CA ALA A 244 16.96 -1.30 -11.58
C ALA A 244 16.73 0.13 -11.03
N MET A 245 17.76 0.76 -10.46
CA MET A 245 17.72 2.15 -10.01
C MET A 245 18.05 3.16 -11.13
N ASP A 246 18.91 2.82 -12.09
CA ASP A 246 19.20 3.68 -13.27
C ASP A 246 17.99 3.69 -14.24
N VAL A 247 17.32 2.55 -14.38
CA VAL A 247 16.05 2.38 -15.11
C VAL A 247 14.87 3.04 -14.39
N GLY A 248 14.89 3.05 -13.04
CA GLY A 248 13.85 3.65 -12.19
C GLY A 248 13.64 5.18 -12.35
N GLU A 249 14.59 5.92 -12.92
CA GLU A 249 14.41 7.35 -13.27
C GLU A 249 13.95 7.58 -14.71
N GLU A 250 14.36 6.76 -15.69
CA GLU A 250 14.01 6.93 -17.10
C GLU A 250 12.73 6.17 -17.52
N GLU A 251 12.50 4.94 -17.07
CA GLU A 251 11.34 4.12 -17.49
C GLU A 251 10.04 4.45 -16.75
N LEU A 252 10.12 4.92 -15.50
CA LEU A 252 8.95 5.44 -14.77
C LEU A 252 8.31 6.64 -15.49
N SER A 253 9.03 7.26 -16.44
CA SER A 253 8.54 8.35 -17.28
C SER A 253 7.94 7.91 -18.62
N LEU A 254 8.12 6.65 -19.05
CA LEU A 254 7.87 6.25 -20.44
C LEU A 254 6.97 5.02 -20.69
N ASN A 255 6.60 4.22 -19.69
CA ASN A 255 5.73 3.04 -19.92
C ASN A 255 4.34 3.13 -19.25
N MET A 256 3.66 4.27 -19.37
CA MET A 256 2.19 4.34 -19.16
C MET A 256 1.46 4.38 -20.51
N GLU A 257 1.77 3.43 -21.39
CA GLU A 257 0.69 2.85 -22.19
C GLU A 257 0.00 1.85 -21.27
N VAL A 258 -1.31 2.05 -21.04
CA VAL A 258 -2.17 1.07 -20.38
C VAL A 258 -2.23 -0.16 -21.30
N PHE A 259 -1.19 -0.99 -21.29
CA PHE A 259 -1.28 -2.37 -21.70
C PHE A 259 -2.16 -3.05 -20.65
N GLY A 260 -3.21 -3.74 -21.11
CA GLY A 260 -4.04 -4.49 -20.19
C GLY A 260 -3.21 -5.62 -19.62
N VAL A 261 -2.86 -5.53 -18.34
CA VAL A 261 -2.26 -6.63 -17.58
C VAL A 261 -3.19 -7.84 -17.75
N GLU A 262 -2.68 -8.92 -18.32
CA GLU A 262 -3.40 -10.18 -18.39
C GLU A 262 -3.39 -10.81 -16.99
N GLU A 263 -4.41 -10.49 -16.20
CA GLU A 263 -4.61 -11.06 -14.86
C GLU A 263 -4.80 -12.59 -14.96
N HIS A 264 -3.99 -13.33 -14.20
CA HIS A 264 -4.17 -14.77 -14.05
C HIS A 264 -5.39 -15.05 -13.16
N ALA A 265 -6.19 -16.07 -13.52
CA ALA A 265 -7.45 -16.37 -12.83
C ALA A 265 -7.29 -16.59 -11.31
N LEU A 266 -6.16 -17.16 -10.87
CA LEU A 266 -5.85 -17.34 -9.45
C LEU A 266 -5.57 -16.01 -8.73
N SER A 267 -4.85 -15.09 -9.39
CA SER A 267 -4.58 -13.73 -8.89
C SER A 267 -5.88 -12.94 -8.77
N GLU A 268 -6.70 -12.94 -9.84
CA GLU A 268 -8.02 -12.29 -9.88
C GLU A 268 -8.91 -12.76 -8.72
N ARG A 269 -9.00 -14.08 -8.48
CA ARG A 269 -9.78 -14.63 -7.36
C ARG A 269 -9.27 -14.16 -6.00
N ALA A 270 -7.96 -14.10 -5.79
CA ALA A 270 -7.39 -13.59 -4.55
C ALA A 270 -7.68 -12.09 -4.34
N ARG A 271 -7.63 -11.30 -5.42
CA ARG A 271 -8.01 -9.88 -5.43
C ARG A 271 -9.50 -9.69 -5.11
N GLU A 272 -10.38 -10.47 -5.73
CA GLU A 272 -11.82 -10.44 -5.45
C GLU A 272 -12.12 -10.82 -4.00
N LEU A 273 -11.51 -11.88 -3.48
CA LEU A 273 -11.66 -12.29 -2.08
C LEU A 273 -11.20 -11.19 -1.13
N THR A 274 -10.09 -10.52 -1.43
CA THR A 274 -9.58 -9.38 -0.66
C THR A 274 -10.62 -8.25 -0.59
N LEU A 275 -11.19 -7.87 -1.73
CA LEU A 275 -12.24 -6.85 -1.79
C LEU A 275 -13.50 -7.25 -1.00
N GLN A 276 -13.92 -8.51 -1.12
CA GLN A 276 -15.06 -9.05 -0.37
C GLN A 276 -14.79 -9.00 1.14
N LEU A 277 -13.57 -9.32 1.57
CA LEU A 277 -13.16 -9.29 2.97
C LEU A 277 -13.08 -7.88 3.54
N PHE A 278 -12.57 -6.91 2.79
CA PHE A 278 -12.61 -5.50 3.19
C PHE A 278 -14.04 -5.02 3.40
N LYS A 279 -14.93 -5.35 2.47
CA LYS A 279 -16.36 -5.04 2.57
C LYS A 279 -17.00 -5.71 3.79
N ALA A 280 -16.79 -7.01 3.98
CA ALA A 280 -17.38 -7.78 5.06
C ALA A 280 -16.86 -7.36 6.45
N LYS A 281 -15.54 -7.09 6.58
CA LYS A 281 -14.92 -6.51 7.78
C LYS A 281 -15.57 -5.20 8.19
N ARG A 282 -15.85 -4.33 7.21
CA ARG A 282 -16.51 -3.04 7.45
C ARG A 282 -17.97 -3.23 7.86
N GLU A 283 -18.75 -3.98 7.09
CA GLU A 283 -20.19 -4.16 7.33
C GLU A 283 -20.48 -4.90 8.62
N GLY A 284 -19.68 -5.92 8.94
CA GLY A 284 -19.78 -6.69 10.16
C GLY A 284 -19.09 -6.05 11.37
N GLN A 285 -18.42 -4.90 11.19
CA GLN A 285 -17.63 -4.23 12.23
C GLN A 285 -16.70 -5.21 12.97
N TRP A 286 -16.04 -6.11 12.24
CA TRP A 286 -15.26 -7.21 12.82
C TRP A 286 -14.07 -6.75 13.65
N VAL A 287 -13.64 -5.50 13.46
CA VAL A 287 -12.49 -4.91 14.14
C VAL A 287 -12.95 -3.67 14.91
N PRO A 288 -12.83 -3.66 16.25
CA PRO A 288 -13.15 -2.50 17.07
C PRO A 288 -12.23 -1.29 16.78
N ASP A 289 -12.75 -0.09 17.00
CA ASP A 289 -11.97 1.14 16.88
C ASP A 289 -10.76 1.16 17.83
N GLY A 290 -9.55 1.34 17.27
CA GLY A 290 -8.30 1.34 18.02
C GLY A 290 -7.80 -0.06 18.40
N ALA A 291 -8.30 -1.11 17.74
CA ALA A 291 -7.72 -2.44 17.85
C ALA A 291 -6.25 -2.44 17.36
N HIS A 292 -5.44 -3.28 18.01
CA HIS A 292 -4.05 -3.51 17.61
C HIS A 292 -3.99 -4.13 16.19
N GLU A 293 -2.89 -3.93 15.48
CA GLU A 293 -2.69 -4.47 14.12
C GLU A 293 -2.79 -6.01 14.10
N GLU A 294 -2.39 -6.67 15.19
CA GLU A 294 -2.52 -8.12 15.40
C GLU A 294 -3.95 -8.61 15.72
N HIS A 295 -4.97 -7.74 15.64
CA HIS A 295 -6.35 -8.18 15.84
C HIS A 295 -6.70 -9.27 14.81
N PRO A 296 -7.23 -10.44 15.20
CA PRO A 296 -7.37 -11.58 14.27
C PRO A 296 -8.13 -11.26 12.98
N ALA A 297 -9.23 -10.52 13.08
CA ALA A 297 -10.00 -10.12 11.90
C ALA A 297 -9.32 -9.03 11.05
N ALA A 298 -8.39 -8.24 11.61
CA ALA A 298 -7.56 -7.32 10.82
C ALA A 298 -6.46 -8.09 10.11
N TYR A 299 -5.75 -8.94 10.85
CA TYR A 299 -4.68 -9.80 10.37
C TYR A 299 -5.14 -10.76 9.27
N LEU A 300 -6.36 -11.30 9.37
CA LEU A 300 -6.98 -12.10 8.31
C LEU A 300 -7.02 -11.35 6.97
N VAL A 301 -7.61 -10.16 6.95
CA VAL A 301 -7.78 -9.38 5.71
C VAL A 301 -6.43 -8.97 5.15
N GLU A 302 -5.50 -8.58 6.03
CA GLU A 302 -4.15 -8.22 5.63
C GLU A 302 -3.37 -9.40 5.03
N SER A 303 -3.50 -10.59 5.63
CA SER A 303 -2.82 -11.80 5.14
C SER A 303 -3.35 -12.21 3.77
N VAL A 304 -4.68 -12.17 3.55
CA VAL A 304 -5.25 -12.46 2.22
C VAL A 304 -4.83 -11.41 1.18
N ALA A 305 -4.77 -10.14 1.55
CA ALA A 305 -4.29 -9.09 0.65
C ALA A 305 -2.81 -9.28 0.28
N LYS A 306 -1.95 -9.61 1.25
CA LYS A 306 -0.53 -9.92 1.00
C LYS A 306 -0.37 -11.16 0.12
N ALA A 307 -1.20 -12.19 0.31
CA ALA A 307 -1.21 -13.35 -0.56
C ALA A 307 -1.60 -12.98 -1.99
N GLY A 308 -2.65 -12.17 -2.18
CA GLY A 308 -3.08 -11.69 -3.50
C GLY A 308 -1.96 -10.97 -4.25
N VAL A 309 -1.27 -10.05 -3.57
CA VAL A 309 -0.12 -9.33 -4.12
C VAL A 309 1.00 -10.29 -4.58
N LYS A 310 1.31 -11.32 -3.78
CA LYS A 310 2.35 -12.31 -4.14
C LYS A 310 1.91 -13.29 -5.22
N LEU A 311 0.60 -13.50 -5.40
CA LEU A 311 0.05 -14.31 -6.49
C LEU A 311 0.05 -13.53 -7.80
N SER A 312 -0.37 -12.26 -7.75
CA SER A 312 -0.38 -11.35 -8.89
C SER A 312 1.00 -11.27 -9.51
N GLY A 313 1.98 -10.87 -8.72
CA GLY A 313 3.33 -10.76 -9.24
C GLY A 313 4.05 -12.09 -9.56
N ALA A 314 3.48 -13.23 -9.18
CA ALA A 314 3.98 -14.53 -9.63
C ALA A 314 3.39 -14.98 -10.97
N LEU A 315 2.20 -14.49 -11.34
CA LEU A 315 1.36 -15.13 -12.35
C LEU A 315 0.81 -14.18 -13.42
N ASP A 316 0.61 -12.90 -13.10
CA ASP A 316 0.05 -11.91 -14.01
C ASP A 316 1.12 -11.51 -15.04
N ASP A 317 0.70 -11.26 -16.29
CA ASP A 317 1.60 -10.98 -17.42
C ASP A 317 2.68 -12.04 -17.69
N VAL A 318 2.48 -13.27 -17.20
CA VAL A 318 3.36 -14.42 -17.49
C VAL A 318 2.78 -15.24 -18.64
N ASP A 319 3.55 -15.35 -19.73
CA ASP A 319 3.25 -16.29 -20.81
C ASP A 319 3.23 -17.74 -20.29
N TRP A 320 2.06 -18.38 -20.27
CA TRP A 320 1.95 -19.77 -19.79
C TRP A 320 2.12 -20.81 -20.90
N PRO A 321 2.99 -21.81 -20.74
CA PRO A 321 3.86 -22.02 -19.57
C PRO A 321 5.14 -21.17 -19.62
N PRO A 322 5.69 -20.75 -18.45
CA PRO A 322 6.84 -19.85 -18.40
C PRO A 322 8.12 -20.52 -18.90
N CYS A 323 9.13 -19.70 -19.23
CA CYS A 323 10.47 -20.20 -19.51
C CYS A 323 11.09 -20.85 -18.25
N LEU A 324 12.06 -21.75 -18.46
CA LEU A 324 12.68 -22.50 -17.36
C LEU A 324 13.37 -21.61 -16.34
N ASP A 325 13.95 -20.49 -16.79
CA ASP A 325 14.68 -19.55 -15.95
C ASP A 325 13.73 -18.84 -14.96
N ASN A 326 12.50 -18.55 -15.38
CA ASN A 326 11.49 -17.91 -14.54
C ASN A 326 10.83 -18.88 -13.55
N CYS A 327 10.83 -20.19 -13.81
CA CYS A 327 10.13 -21.18 -12.99
C CYS A 327 10.52 -21.11 -11.50
N ALA A 328 11.82 -20.98 -11.20
CA ALA A 328 12.29 -20.98 -9.82
C ALA A 328 11.84 -19.73 -9.05
N MET A 329 11.87 -18.56 -9.70
CA MET A 329 11.39 -17.31 -9.12
C MET A 329 9.88 -17.35 -8.87
N ILE A 330 9.10 -17.83 -9.86
CA ILE A 330 7.65 -17.99 -9.73
C ILE A 330 7.32 -18.95 -8.56
N ILE A 331 7.99 -20.10 -8.46
CA ILE A 331 7.81 -21.03 -7.33
C ILE A 331 8.09 -20.34 -5.99
N ALA A 332 9.18 -19.57 -5.88
CA ALA A 332 9.55 -18.90 -4.64
C ALA A 332 8.51 -17.83 -4.23
N ARG A 333 7.97 -17.07 -5.19
CA ARG A 333 6.88 -16.10 -4.97
C ARG A 333 5.57 -16.80 -4.56
N LEU A 334 5.20 -17.90 -5.22
CA LEU A 334 4.03 -18.70 -4.85
C LEU A 334 4.15 -19.30 -3.45
N LYS A 335 5.34 -19.77 -3.04
CA LYS A 335 5.58 -20.24 -1.67
C LYS A 335 5.38 -19.14 -0.63
N ARG A 336 5.76 -17.90 -0.93
CA ARG A 336 5.49 -16.75 -0.06
C ARG A 336 3.99 -16.45 0.03
N ALA A 337 3.28 -16.48 -1.09
CA ALA A 337 1.82 -16.37 -1.09
C ALA A 337 1.18 -17.45 -0.21
N ARG A 338 1.69 -18.69 -0.28
CA ARG A 338 1.23 -19.81 0.55
C ARG A 338 1.39 -19.55 2.06
N VAL A 339 2.52 -18.97 2.49
CA VAL A 339 2.71 -18.60 3.91
C VAL A 339 1.61 -17.65 4.38
N TYR A 340 1.27 -16.63 3.59
CA TYR A 340 0.20 -15.69 3.95
C TYR A 340 -1.20 -16.32 3.92
N LEU A 341 -1.46 -17.27 3.02
CA LEU A 341 -2.72 -18.02 3.02
C LEU A 341 -2.83 -18.92 4.27
N ASP A 342 -1.74 -19.53 4.73
CA ASP A 342 -1.72 -20.32 5.97
C ASP A 342 -1.91 -19.42 7.22
N ASP A 343 -1.31 -18.23 7.22
CA ASP A 343 -1.54 -17.20 8.23
C ASP A 343 -3.02 -16.75 8.25
N ALA A 344 -3.63 -16.57 7.08
CA ALA A 344 -5.05 -16.25 6.96
C ALA A 344 -5.94 -17.37 7.56
N LEU A 345 -5.61 -18.64 7.32
CA LEU A 345 -6.33 -19.77 7.93
C LEU A 345 -6.19 -19.79 9.46
N THR A 346 -4.99 -19.49 9.97
CA THR A 346 -4.73 -19.38 11.41
C THR A 346 -5.54 -18.21 12.02
N ALA A 347 -5.60 -17.08 11.32
CA ALA A 347 -6.40 -15.93 11.72
C ALA A 347 -7.90 -16.24 11.72
N LEU A 348 -8.40 -17.01 10.74
CA LEU A 348 -9.78 -17.49 10.68
C LEU A 348 -10.13 -18.39 11.86
N GLU A 349 -9.23 -19.29 12.26
CA GLU A 349 -9.43 -20.12 13.45
C GLU A 349 -9.56 -19.26 14.71
N SER A 350 -8.67 -18.29 14.87
CA SER A 350 -8.74 -17.34 15.99
C SER A 350 -10.02 -16.50 15.98
N CYS A 351 -10.46 -16.05 14.80
CA CYS A 351 -11.74 -15.34 14.63
C CYS A 351 -12.94 -16.23 15.03
N ARG A 352 -12.89 -17.52 14.70
CA ARG A 352 -13.93 -18.50 15.05
C ARG A 352 -13.98 -18.73 16.55
N GLU A 353 -12.84 -18.95 17.19
CA GLU A 353 -12.73 -19.20 18.63
C GLU A 353 -13.21 -18.01 19.47
N GLN A 354 -12.86 -16.81 19.02
CA GLN A 354 -13.22 -15.56 19.68
C GLN A 354 -14.59 -15.01 19.24
N GLN A 355 -15.26 -15.69 18.31
CA GLN A 355 -16.58 -15.32 17.78
C GLN A 355 -16.61 -13.90 17.19
N LEU A 356 -15.53 -13.50 16.52
CA LEU A 356 -15.34 -12.16 15.95
C LEU A 356 -16.06 -11.97 14.60
N ILE A 357 -16.30 -13.08 13.90
CA ILE A 357 -16.94 -13.12 12.59
C ILE A 357 -18.09 -14.13 12.65
N ASP A 358 -19.17 -13.90 11.91
CA ASP A 358 -20.28 -14.84 11.85
C ASP A 358 -19.86 -16.17 11.20
N PHE A 359 -20.46 -17.26 11.69
CA PHE A 359 -20.06 -18.61 11.30
C PHE A 359 -20.29 -18.91 9.80
N GLY A 360 -21.27 -18.26 9.17
CA GLY A 360 -21.55 -18.43 7.74
C GLY A 360 -20.44 -17.85 6.88
N SER A 361 -20.04 -16.62 7.18
CA SER A 361 -18.96 -15.93 6.48
C SER A 361 -17.59 -16.60 6.70
N ILE A 362 -17.30 -17.07 7.92
CA ILE A 362 -16.04 -17.81 8.20
C ILE A 362 -15.90 -19.04 7.30
N GLY A 363 -16.99 -19.82 7.15
CA GLY A 363 -16.95 -21.05 6.36
C GLY A 363 -16.67 -20.79 4.88
N VAL A 364 -17.31 -19.77 4.30
CA VAL A 364 -17.12 -19.41 2.88
C VAL A 364 -15.70 -18.91 2.64
N VAL A 365 -15.21 -18.01 3.49
CA VAL A 365 -13.84 -17.46 3.36
C VAL A 365 -12.80 -18.56 3.52
N ALA A 366 -12.96 -19.45 4.50
CA ALA A 366 -12.02 -20.55 4.72
C ALA A 366 -11.93 -21.48 3.51
N VAL A 367 -13.07 -21.80 2.87
CA VAL A 367 -13.08 -22.63 1.65
C VAL A 367 -12.33 -21.94 0.53
N GLU A 368 -12.58 -20.65 0.29
CA GLU A 368 -11.93 -19.93 -0.80
C GLU A 368 -10.40 -19.82 -0.59
N VAL A 369 -9.95 -19.51 0.64
CA VAL A 369 -8.52 -19.47 0.98
C VAL A 369 -7.86 -20.84 0.78
N ILE A 370 -8.53 -21.93 1.18
CA ILE A 370 -8.03 -23.31 0.98
C ILE A 370 -7.94 -23.65 -0.51
N ASP A 371 -8.91 -23.24 -1.31
CA ASP A 371 -8.93 -23.56 -2.73
C ASP A 371 -7.88 -22.77 -3.50
N ILE A 372 -7.68 -21.48 -3.18
CA ILE A 372 -6.56 -20.67 -3.70
C ILE A 372 -5.22 -21.32 -3.32
N ALA A 373 -5.07 -21.73 -2.06
CA ALA A 373 -3.86 -22.40 -1.59
C ALA A 373 -3.53 -23.69 -2.35
N LYS A 374 -4.54 -24.55 -2.57
CA LYS A 374 -4.36 -25.79 -3.33
C LYS A 374 -4.00 -25.55 -4.78
N GLU A 375 -4.57 -24.53 -5.40
CA GLU A 375 -4.28 -24.19 -6.79
C GLU A 375 -2.85 -23.65 -6.93
N ALA A 376 -2.41 -22.79 -6.01
CA ALA A 376 -1.02 -22.36 -5.92
C ALA A 376 -0.06 -23.55 -5.71
N ASP A 377 -0.41 -24.51 -4.83
CA ASP A 377 0.38 -25.74 -4.63
C ASP A 377 0.45 -26.59 -5.91
N SER A 378 -0.64 -26.67 -6.68
CA SER A 378 -0.68 -27.38 -7.96
C SER A 378 0.26 -26.74 -9.00
N ILE A 379 0.26 -25.41 -9.07
CA ILE A 379 1.14 -24.66 -9.98
C ILE A 379 2.61 -24.86 -9.57
N ILE A 380 2.91 -24.79 -8.27
CA ILE A 380 4.26 -25.08 -7.75
C ILE A 380 4.74 -26.48 -8.19
N GLU A 381 3.90 -27.50 -8.05
CA GLU A 381 4.27 -28.86 -8.44
C GLU A 381 4.46 -29.02 -9.97
N GLU A 382 3.65 -28.33 -10.78
CA GLU A 382 3.82 -28.28 -12.24
C GLU A 382 5.17 -27.66 -12.62
N LEU A 383 5.51 -26.52 -12.04
CA LEU A 383 6.77 -25.82 -12.32
C LEU A 383 7.99 -26.60 -11.82
N ARG A 384 7.88 -27.28 -10.67
CA ARG A 384 8.94 -28.19 -10.16
C ARG A 384 9.18 -29.36 -11.10
N ALA A 385 8.11 -29.94 -11.66
CA ALA A 385 8.23 -30.99 -12.65
C ALA A 385 8.94 -30.46 -13.90
N ARG A 386 8.58 -29.26 -14.36
CA ARG A 386 9.20 -28.59 -15.51
C ARG A 386 10.69 -28.33 -15.31
N LEU A 387 11.09 -27.77 -14.17
CA LEU A 387 12.51 -27.56 -13.80
C LEU A 387 13.31 -28.86 -13.79
N LYS A 388 12.68 -29.96 -13.34
CA LYS A 388 13.33 -31.27 -13.28
C LYS A 388 13.47 -31.91 -14.67
N GLU A 389 12.51 -31.68 -15.56
CA GLU A 389 12.47 -32.27 -16.91
C GLU A 389 13.27 -31.45 -17.94
N GLY A 390 13.43 -30.15 -17.71
CA GLY A 390 14.29 -29.27 -18.52
C GLY A 390 13.69 -28.85 -19.87
N TRP A 391 12.36 -28.78 -19.99
CA TRP A 391 11.66 -28.26 -21.18
C TRP A 391 10.33 -27.58 -20.87
#